data_AF-A0A976QHX2-F1
#
_entry.id   AF-A0A976QHX2-F1
#
_cell.length_a   1.000
_cell.length_b   1.000
_cell.length_c   1.000
_cell.angle_alpha   90.00
_cell.angle_beta   90.00
_cell.angle_gamma   90.00
#
_symmetry.space_group_name_H-M   'P 1'
#
loop_
_entity.id
_entity.type
_entity.pdbx_description
1 polymer ?
#
loop_
_entity_poly.entity_id
_entity_poly.type
_entity_poly.pdbx_seq_one_letter_code
_entity_poly.pdbx_strand_id
1 'polypeptide(L)'
;MIYSILTSSMNCPLVLEEGGQNMCSLNDTLGPSGSCKPNGKGKMPYFVLFALCFFCLPAQAQYGGGTGTQSDPYLIRTAEQMNAIGAASSDWNKHFQLRADIDLGEYTGTAYNIIGTDPENSFHGIFDGNDHTISNLSLRTTRQWYTGLFGCVSGQIKNLGLIDPDVFAQGGKVGSLLGDLNQGSLTSCYVERASVSGDYYIGGLVGSTSGRMLYCYSTGTVSGNHYVGGLVGYVTDATVNSSYSKANVTGNLEVGGLAGMTTNEEAVLSNSYATGSVNGGTYAGGLVGQIERGRAYKCYSSGDVSGNLHVGGFTGYVRVLGGATHCFWDNQTSGWSTSPGGTGKTTVEMQTISTFTDVGWDFGDIWTICDGMNYPVLLWQIPVTDFRCPDGVDFIDFAFFASHWLLNNCNASNYYCEGTDLDQSGSVGFTDLKILADNWLRGIQ
;
A
#
# COMPACT_ATOMS: atom_id res chain seq x y z
N MET A 1 -17.75 -25.23 -38.29
CA MET A 1 -16.79 -24.34 -37.62
C MET A 1 -17.56 -23.62 -36.52
N ILE A 2 -17.78 -24.26 -35.36
CA ILE A 2 -16.87 -24.40 -34.17
C ILE A 2 -17.22 -23.25 -33.18
N TYR A 3 -17.74 -23.41 -31.96
CA TYR A 3 -17.97 -24.58 -31.08
C TYR A 3 -19.12 -24.34 -30.07
N SER A 4 -19.77 -25.43 -29.68
CA SER A 4 -20.65 -25.63 -28.53
C SER A 4 -19.86 -26.15 -27.32
N ILE A 5 -20.07 -25.64 -26.09
CA ILE A 5 -19.74 -26.31 -24.79
C ILE A 5 -20.69 -25.70 -23.73
N LEU A 6 -21.78 -26.37 -23.29
CA LEU A 6 -21.91 -27.28 -22.13
C LEU A 6 -21.44 -26.71 -20.78
N THR A 7 -22.36 -26.63 -19.80
CA THR A 7 -22.20 -27.03 -18.37
C THR A 7 -23.47 -26.64 -17.60
N SER A 8 -24.36 -27.59 -17.30
CA SER A 8 -24.38 -28.44 -16.09
C SER A 8 -25.00 -27.73 -14.88
N SER A 9 -26.33 -27.78 -14.77
CA SER A 9 -27.02 -27.58 -13.50
C SER A 9 -26.88 -28.85 -12.65
N MET A 10 -26.38 -28.64 -11.44
CA MET A 10 -25.95 -29.63 -10.47
C MET A 10 -27.05 -30.62 -10.06
N ASN A 11 -26.64 -31.89 -9.99
CA ASN A 11 -27.33 -32.95 -9.27
C ASN A 11 -27.39 -32.63 -7.76
N CYS A 12 -28.56 -32.78 -7.16
CA CYS A 12 -28.71 -33.09 -5.74
C CYS A 12 -29.63 -34.31 -5.64
N PRO A 13 -29.20 -35.45 -5.04
CA PRO A 13 -29.94 -36.69 -5.12
C PRO A 13 -31.07 -36.73 -4.09
N LEU A 14 -32.31 -36.85 -4.55
CA LEU A 14 -33.43 -37.27 -3.73
C LEU A 14 -33.45 -38.81 -3.70
N VAL A 15 -33.21 -39.36 -2.51
CA VAL A 15 -33.38 -40.77 -2.18
C VAL A 15 -34.85 -41.15 -2.37
N LEU A 16 -35.12 -42.08 -3.29
CA LEU A 16 -36.40 -42.77 -3.40
C LEU A 16 -36.31 -44.01 -2.49
N GLU A 17 -37.09 -44.03 -1.41
CA GLU A 17 -37.46 -45.29 -0.74
C GLU A 17 -38.73 -45.86 -1.40
N GLU A 18 -38.63 -47.11 -1.84
CA GLU A 18 -39.77 -47.93 -2.25
C GLU A 18 -40.62 -48.32 -1.04
N GLY A 19 -41.95 -48.18 -1.17
CA GLY A 19 -42.91 -48.70 -0.20
C GLY A 19 -44.32 -48.65 -0.78
N GLY A 20 -44.73 -49.73 -1.44
CA GLY A 20 -46.07 -49.84 -2.00
C GLY A 20 -47.15 -49.95 -0.93
N GLN A 21 -48.26 -49.25 -1.12
CA GLN A 21 -49.63 -49.73 -0.88
C GLN A 21 -50.66 -48.71 -1.40
N ASN A 22 -51.72 -49.24 -2.03
CA ASN A 22 -52.83 -48.50 -2.61
C ASN A 22 -53.53 -47.60 -1.58
N MET A 23 -53.63 -46.29 -1.82
CA MET A 23 -54.52 -45.40 -1.05
C MET A 23 -55.44 -44.61 -2.00
N CYS A 24 -56.77 -44.71 -1.78
CA CYS A 24 -57.76 -43.88 -2.48
C CYS A 24 -57.57 -42.39 -2.16
N SER A 25 -58.03 -41.51 -3.05
CA SER A 25 -57.85 -40.05 -2.95
C SER A 25 -58.67 -39.43 -1.82
N LEU A 26 -58.28 -38.23 -1.37
CA LEU A 26 -58.86 -37.44 -0.26
C LEU A 26 -60.38 -37.19 -0.29
N ASN A 27 -61.10 -37.62 -1.33
CA ASN A 27 -62.55 -37.42 -1.50
C ASN A 27 -63.40 -38.70 -1.54
N ASP A 28 -62.83 -39.88 -1.27
CA ASP A 28 -63.56 -41.15 -1.27
C ASP A 28 -63.89 -41.62 0.17
N THR A 29 -65.12 -42.11 0.41
CA THR A 29 -65.49 -42.79 1.67
C THR A 29 -65.47 -44.31 1.49
N LEU A 30 -64.87 -45.02 2.44
CA LEU A 30 -64.75 -46.49 2.46
C LEU A 30 -66.12 -47.15 2.75
N GLY A 31 -66.65 -47.89 1.79
CA GLY A 31 -67.74 -48.83 2.01
C GLY A 31 -67.24 -50.18 2.53
N PRO A 32 -68.09 -51.00 3.17
CA PRO A 32 -67.72 -52.23 3.90
C PRO A 32 -67.22 -53.39 3.02
N SER A 33 -66.93 -53.17 1.74
CA SER A 33 -66.42 -54.19 0.80
C SER A 33 -65.26 -53.70 -0.10
N GLY A 34 -64.62 -52.57 0.21
CA GLY A 34 -63.31 -52.23 -0.40
C GLY A 34 -63.29 -51.80 -1.87
N SER A 35 -64.38 -51.26 -2.44
CA SER A 35 -64.38 -50.65 -3.79
C SER A 35 -64.79 -49.17 -3.78
N CYS A 36 -63.92 -48.27 -4.27
CA CYS A 36 -64.15 -46.81 -4.33
C CYS A 36 -65.19 -46.45 -5.43
N LYS A 37 -66.18 -45.59 -5.12
CA LYS A 37 -67.22 -45.06 -6.05
C LYS A 37 -67.26 -43.52 -6.01
N PRO A 38 -67.35 -42.83 -7.17
CA PRO A 38 -67.34 -41.37 -7.21
C PRO A 38 -68.69 -40.76 -6.82
N ASN A 39 -68.69 -39.84 -5.84
CA ASN A 39 -69.88 -39.04 -5.50
C ASN A 39 -69.89 -37.72 -6.27
N GLY A 40 -70.97 -37.52 -7.03
CA GLY A 40 -71.21 -36.32 -7.81
C GLY A 40 -71.77 -35.15 -7.00
N LYS A 41 -71.41 -33.95 -7.47
CA LYS A 41 -72.05 -32.63 -7.26
C LYS A 41 -71.88 -32.00 -5.87
N GLY A 42 -70.88 -31.14 -5.76
CA GLY A 42 -70.79 -30.10 -4.73
C GLY A 42 -69.76 -29.05 -5.13
N LYS A 43 -70.18 -27.80 -5.27
CA LYS A 43 -69.37 -26.66 -5.77
C LYS A 43 -68.15 -26.41 -4.86
N MET A 44 -66.95 -26.41 -5.45
CA MET A 44 -65.70 -25.96 -4.83
C MET A 44 -65.74 -24.44 -4.59
N PRO A 45 -65.40 -23.95 -3.40
CA PRO A 45 -64.65 -22.70 -3.27
C PRO A 45 -63.16 -23.04 -3.36
N TYR A 46 -62.51 -22.63 -4.45
CA TYR A 46 -61.06 -22.60 -4.57
C TYR A 46 -60.50 -21.61 -3.53
N PHE A 47 -60.15 -22.10 -2.35
CA PHE A 47 -59.14 -21.41 -1.55
C PHE A 47 -57.80 -21.72 -2.20
N VAL A 48 -57.41 -20.85 -3.14
CA VAL A 48 -56.04 -20.79 -3.66
C VAL A 48 -55.15 -20.46 -2.47
N LEU A 49 -54.48 -21.48 -1.94
CA LEU A 49 -53.36 -21.30 -1.04
C LEU A 49 -52.24 -20.66 -1.88
N PHE A 50 -52.19 -19.32 -1.88
CA PHE A 50 -51.05 -18.58 -2.40
C PHE A 50 -49.86 -18.93 -1.50
N ALA A 51 -49.16 -20.02 -1.82
CA ALA A 51 -47.79 -20.20 -1.36
C ALA A 51 -47.00 -19.03 -1.96
N LEU A 52 -46.81 -17.98 -1.17
CA LEU A 52 -45.78 -16.98 -1.40
C LEU A 52 -44.43 -17.72 -1.31
N CYS A 53 -44.04 -18.37 -2.41
CA CYS A 53 -42.64 -18.49 -2.75
C CYS A 53 -42.15 -17.05 -2.86
N PHE A 54 -41.68 -16.49 -1.74
CA PHE A 54 -40.69 -15.45 -1.80
C PHE A 54 -39.56 -16.04 -2.63
N PHE A 55 -39.52 -15.65 -3.91
CA PHE A 55 -38.29 -15.70 -4.67
C PHE A 55 -37.30 -14.94 -3.81
N CYS A 56 -36.43 -15.66 -3.11
CA CYS A 56 -35.22 -15.10 -2.56
C CYS A 56 -34.43 -14.68 -3.79
N LEU A 57 -34.66 -13.44 -4.24
CA LEU A 57 -33.77 -12.80 -5.20
C LEU A 57 -32.38 -12.96 -4.59
N PRO A 58 -31.38 -13.48 -5.33
CA PRO A 58 -30.03 -13.54 -4.81
C PRO A 58 -29.70 -12.13 -4.32
N ALA A 59 -29.36 -11.99 -3.03
CA ALA A 59 -28.97 -10.71 -2.48
C ALA A 59 -27.85 -10.19 -3.37
N GLN A 60 -28.10 -9.06 -4.05
CA GLN A 60 -27.08 -8.43 -4.87
C GLN A 60 -25.90 -8.14 -3.94
N ALA A 61 -24.74 -8.72 -4.25
CA ALA A 61 -23.56 -8.54 -3.43
C ALA A 61 -23.24 -7.04 -3.32
N GLN A 62 -22.97 -6.58 -2.09
CA GLN A 62 -22.43 -5.25 -1.88
C GLN A 62 -21.02 -5.22 -2.47
N TYR A 63 -20.75 -4.27 -3.36
CA TYR A 63 -19.54 -4.21 -4.19
C TYR A 63 -19.37 -5.45 -5.10
N GLY A 64 -18.22 -6.13 -5.05
CA GLY A 64 -17.92 -7.31 -5.84
C GLY A 64 -18.03 -8.65 -5.07
N GLY A 65 -18.69 -8.68 -3.91
CA GLY A 65 -18.77 -9.86 -3.05
C GLY A 65 -18.09 -9.67 -1.69
N GLY A 66 -18.26 -10.66 -0.81
CA GLY A 66 -17.79 -10.66 0.59
C GLY A 66 -18.80 -10.05 1.56
N THR A 67 -18.60 -10.28 2.86
CA THR A 67 -19.44 -9.71 3.94
C THR A 67 -18.76 -8.55 4.69
N GLY A 68 -17.59 -8.10 4.25
CA GLY A 68 -16.81 -7.04 4.90
C GLY A 68 -16.21 -7.44 6.25
N THR A 69 -16.11 -8.75 6.52
CA THR A 69 -15.42 -9.29 7.71
C THR A 69 -13.95 -9.54 7.40
N GLN A 70 -13.10 -9.70 8.41
CA GLN A 70 -11.67 -9.90 8.16
C GLN A 70 -11.38 -11.20 7.39
N SER A 71 -12.16 -12.26 7.62
CA SER A 71 -12.05 -13.53 6.89
C SER A 71 -12.75 -13.54 5.54
N ASP A 72 -13.66 -12.59 5.31
CA ASP A 72 -14.42 -12.46 4.07
C ASP A 72 -14.60 -10.96 3.73
N PRO A 73 -13.53 -10.29 3.27
CA PRO A 73 -13.53 -8.85 3.00
C PRO A 73 -14.36 -8.52 1.76
N TYR A 74 -14.86 -7.29 1.68
CA TYR A 74 -15.48 -6.79 0.47
C TYR A 74 -14.47 -6.73 -0.67
N LEU A 75 -14.87 -7.27 -1.83
CA LEU A 75 -14.00 -7.39 -3.00
C LEU A 75 -14.22 -6.22 -3.96
N ILE A 76 -13.14 -5.51 -4.28
CA ILE A 76 -13.16 -4.31 -5.12
C ILE A 76 -12.44 -4.61 -6.45
N ARG A 77 -13.13 -4.40 -7.57
CA ARG A 77 -12.64 -4.69 -8.93
C ARG A 77 -12.80 -3.53 -9.91
N THR A 78 -13.59 -2.52 -9.57
CA THR A 78 -13.88 -1.41 -10.48
C THR A 78 -13.76 -0.06 -9.78
N ALA A 79 -13.59 0.99 -10.58
CA ALA A 79 -13.49 2.37 -10.12
C ALA A 79 -14.77 2.81 -9.40
N GLU A 80 -15.94 2.38 -9.87
CA GLU A 80 -17.23 2.68 -9.24
C GLU A 80 -17.36 2.04 -7.87
N GLN A 81 -16.89 0.80 -7.72
CA GLN A 81 -16.88 0.12 -6.42
C GLN A 81 -15.94 0.83 -5.45
N MET A 82 -14.76 1.24 -5.90
CA MET A 82 -13.81 2.00 -5.09
C MET A 82 -14.43 3.33 -4.63
N ASN A 83 -14.99 4.11 -5.55
CA ASN A 83 -15.62 5.39 -5.25
C ASN A 83 -16.88 5.25 -4.36
N ALA A 84 -17.60 4.13 -4.45
CA ALA A 84 -18.77 3.84 -3.62
C ALA A 84 -18.41 3.64 -2.14
N ILE A 85 -17.17 3.21 -1.81
CA ILE A 85 -16.72 3.10 -0.41
C ILE A 85 -16.76 4.46 0.27
N GLY A 86 -16.28 5.51 -0.41
CA GLY A 86 -16.30 6.88 0.13
C GLY A 86 -17.69 7.45 0.33
N ALA A 87 -18.71 6.94 -0.37
CA ALA A 87 -20.11 7.33 -0.17
C ALA A 87 -20.81 6.55 0.96
N ALA A 88 -20.22 5.45 1.43
CA ALA A 88 -20.83 4.51 2.37
C ALA A 88 -20.07 4.49 3.71
N SER A 89 -20.18 5.58 4.49
CA SER A 89 -19.47 5.70 5.77
C SER A 89 -19.82 4.63 6.81
N SER A 90 -20.99 3.99 6.68
CA SER A 90 -21.39 2.82 7.49
C SER A 90 -20.45 1.61 7.32
N ASP A 91 -19.68 1.56 6.23
CA ASP A 91 -18.76 0.47 5.93
C ASP A 91 -17.30 0.80 6.27
N TRP A 92 -16.99 1.99 6.80
CA TRP A 92 -15.61 2.38 7.10
C TRP A 92 -14.96 1.62 8.27
N ASN A 93 -15.72 0.78 8.97
CA ASN A 93 -15.23 -0.19 9.94
C ASN A 93 -15.10 -1.63 9.37
N LYS A 94 -15.37 -1.82 8.07
CA LYS A 94 -15.33 -3.12 7.37
C LYS A 94 -13.98 -3.33 6.70
N HIS A 95 -13.76 -4.55 6.22
CA HIS A 95 -12.53 -4.94 5.55
C HIS A 95 -12.74 -5.05 4.05
N PHE A 96 -11.74 -4.58 3.29
CA PHE A 96 -11.76 -4.47 1.83
C PHE A 96 -10.49 -5.07 1.25
N GLN A 97 -10.61 -5.67 0.08
CA GLN A 97 -9.47 -6.18 -0.66
C GLN A 97 -9.62 -5.90 -2.16
N LEU A 98 -8.57 -5.36 -2.78
CA LEU A 98 -8.54 -5.21 -4.23
C LEU A 98 -8.39 -6.60 -4.91
N ARG A 99 -8.98 -6.69 -6.09
CA ARG A 99 -8.97 -7.89 -6.95
C ARG A 99 -8.60 -7.57 -8.40
N ALA A 100 -8.27 -6.31 -8.67
CA ALA A 100 -7.80 -5.78 -9.93
C ALA A 100 -7.12 -4.44 -9.66
N ASP A 101 -6.27 -4.02 -10.58
CA ASP A 101 -5.84 -2.62 -10.64
C ASP A 101 -7.05 -1.74 -10.97
N ILE A 102 -7.10 -0.55 -10.36
CA ILE A 102 -8.25 0.37 -10.45
C ILE A 102 -7.81 1.69 -11.07
N ASP A 103 -8.42 2.09 -12.17
CA ASP A 103 -8.21 3.41 -12.75
C ASP A 103 -9.31 4.40 -12.30
N LEU A 104 -8.92 5.46 -11.59
CA LEU A 104 -9.85 6.50 -11.11
C LEU A 104 -9.95 7.71 -12.05
N GLY A 105 -9.40 7.64 -13.27
CA GLY A 105 -9.35 8.76 -14.20
C GLY A 105 -10.71 9.40 -14.57
N GLU A 106 -11.83 8.67 -14.40
CA GLU A 106 -13.18 9.21 -14.58
C GLU A 106 -13.64 10.13 -13.43
N TYR A 107 -13.02 10.02 -12.25
CA TYR A 107 -13.35 10.81 -11.05
C TYR A 107 -12.40 11.99 -10.89
N THR A 108 -12.75 13.12 -11.51
CA THR A 108 -11.92 14.32 -11.49
C THR A 108 -12.38 15.37 -10.47
N GLY A 109 -11.45 16.19 -9.99
CA GLY A 109 -11.74 17.35 -9.14
C GLY A 109 -12.30 16.95 -7.77
N THR A 110 -13.62 17.03 -7.61
CA THR A 110 -14.33 16.65 -6.37
C THR A 110 -15.27 15.46 -6.57
N ALA A 111 -15.18 14.77 -7.71
CA ALA A 111 -16.07 13.66 -8.04
C ALA A 111 -15.72 12.35 -7.30
N TYR A 112 -14.48 12.22 -6.83
CA TYR A 112 -14.09 11.12 -5.95
C TYR A 112 -14.57 11.38 -4.52
N ASN A 113 -15.22 10.39 -3.92
CA ASN A 113 -15.63 10.42 -2.53
C ASN A 113 -14.46 9.98 -1.65
N ILE A 114 -13.86 10.92 -0.93
CA ILE A 114 -12.77 10.65 0.01
C ILE A 114 -13.26 9.71 1.13
N ILE A 115 -12.48 8.67 1.41
CA ILE A 115 -12.78 7.72 2.48
C ILE A 115 -12.21 8.24 3.80
N GLY A 116 -13.01 8.30 4.85
CA GLY A 116 -12.57 8.79 6.15
C GLY A 116 -12.35 10.30 6.15
N THR A 117 -13.40 11.11 6.32
CA THR A 117 -13.32 12.56 6.05
C THR A 117 -12.68 13.39 7.17
N ASP A 118 -12.62 12.85 8.38
CA ASP A 118 -12.17 13.54 9.58
C ASP A 118 -11.89 12.52 10.72
N PRO A 119 -11.33 12.94 11.87
CA PRO A 119 -11.00 12.03 12.96
C PRO A 119 -12.20 11.34 13.63
N GLU A 120 -13.41 11.92 13.58
CA GLU A 120 -14.62 11.30 14.14
C GLU A 120 -15.22 10.28 13.17
N ASN A 121 -15.03 10.52 11.87
CA ASN A 121 -15.45 9.64 10.79
C ASN A 121 -14.23 9.07 10.06
N SER A 122 -13.28 8.47 10.77
CA SER A 122 -12.09 7.86 10.17
C SER A 122 -12.35 6.45 9.64
N PHE A 123 -11.50 5.98 8.73
CA PHE A 123 -11.49 4.58 8.32
C PHE A 123 -10.83 3.71 9.39
N HIS A 124 -11.59 2.77 9.97
CA HIS A 124 -11.17 1.87 11.06
C HIS A 124 -10.90 0.44 10.58
N GLY A 125 -11.29 0.12 9.35
CA GLY A 125 -11.19 -1.20 8.75
C GLY A 125 -9.77 -1.64 8.36
N ILE A 126 -9.71 -2.69 7.53
CA ILE A 126 -8.47 -3.08 6.83
C ILE A 126 -8.72 -2.89 5.34
N PHE A 127 -7.87 -2.13 4.68
CA PHE A 127 -7.84 -2.03 3.23
C PHE A 127 -6.57 -2.72 2.72
N ASP A 128 -6.73 -3.87 2.08
CA ASP A 128 -5.64 -4.65 1.51
C ASP A 128 -5.61 -4.47 0.00
N GLY A 129 -4.59 -3.76 -0.50
CA GLY A 129 -4.39 -3.59 -1.93
C GLY A 129 -4.05 -4.90 -2.63
N ASN A 130 -3.65 -5.96 -1.92
CA ASN A 130 -3.32 -7.26 -2.49
C ASN A 130 -2.34 -7.14 -3.69
N ASP A 131 -1.35 -6.24 -3.52
CA ASP A 131 -0.32 -5.89 -4.50
C ASP A 131 -0.86 -5.29 -5.81
N HIS A 132 -2.13 -4.85 -5.83
CA HIS A 132 -2.71 -4.08 -6.91
C HIS A 132 -2.47 -2.57 -6.73
N THR A 133 -2.65 -1.87 -7.84
CA THR A 133 -2.50 -0.42 -7.93
C THR A 133 -3.84 0.29 -8.12
N ILE A 134 -3.88 1.53 -7.68
CA ILE A 134 -4.90 2.51 -8.06
C ILE A 134 -4.20 3.60 -8.86
N SER A 135 -4.76 4.04 -9.98
CA SER A 135 -4.14 5.05 -10.85
C SER A 135 -5.00 6.28 -11.07
N ASN A 136 -4.36 7.38 -11.48
CA ASN A 136 -5.00 8.60 -12.00
C ASN A 136 -6.00 9.27 -11.04
N LEU A 137 -5.76 9.16 -9.73
CA LEU A 137 -6.54 9.89 -8.73
C LEU A 137 -6.37 11.40 -8.95
N SER A 138 -7.47 12.12 -9.17
CA SER A 138 -7.47 13.58 -9.28
C SER A 138 -8.33 14.20 -8.19
N LEU A 139 -7.69 14.89 -7.23
CA LEU A 139 -8.36 15.57 -6.12
C LEU A 139 -8.02 17.06 -6.12
N ARG A 140 -9.04 17.92 -6.17
CA ARG A 140 -8.87 19.37 -6.07
C ARG A 140 -9.90 19.95 -5.10
N THR A 141 -9.45 20.37 -3.93
CA THR A 141 -10.34 20.87 -2.85
C THR A 141 -9.78 22.13 -2.19
N THR A 142 -10.67 23.02 -1.75
CA THR A 142 -10.30 24.27 -1.06
C THR A 142 -10.80 24.33 0.38
N ARG A 143 -11.55 23.32 0.82
CA ARG A 143 -12.25 23.32 2.12
C ARG A 143 -11.99 22.09 2.98
N GLN A 144 -11.38 21.05 2.43
CA GLN A 144 -11.11 19.81 3.15
C GLN A 144 -9.76 19.89 3.88
N TRP A 145 -9.75 19.48 5.15
CA TRP A 145 -8.57 19.49 6.02
C TRP A 145 -7.87 18.13 6.13
N TYR A 146 -8.39 17.12 5.43
CA TYR A 146 -7.88 15.76 5.43
C TYR A 146 -8.03 15.27 4.00
N THR A 147 -6.96 15.34 3.22
CA THR A 147 -7.04 15.09 1.77
C THR A 147 -6.06 14.01 1.35
N GLY A 148 -6.60 13.03 0.63
CA GLY A 148 -5.92 11.91 -0.02
C GLY A 148 -6.97 10.94 -0.54
N LEU A 149 -6.54 9.80 -1.10
CA LEU A 149 -7.45 8.68 -1.38
C LEU A 149 -8.28 8.32 -0.13
N PHE A 150 -7.62 8.38 1.03
CA PHE A 150 -8.22 8.40 2.36
C PHE A 150 -7.92 9.76 3.02
N GLY A 151 -8.91 10.37 3.67
CA GLY A 151 -8.70 11.59 4.44
C GLY A 151 -8.05 11.26 5.79
N CYS A 152 -8.66 10.39 6.58
CA CYS A 152 -8.24 10.01 7.92
C CYS A 152 -8.40 8.49 8.13
N VAL A 153 -7.34 7.86 8.66
CA VAL A 153 -7.28 6.41 8.87
C VAL A 153 -6.84 6.11 10.30
N SER A 154 -7.65 5.35 11.03
CA SER A 154 -7.30 4.73 12.32
C SER A 154 -7.18 3.21 12.24
N GLY A 155 -7.54 2.62 11.11
CA GLY A 155 -7.38 1.21 10.78
C GLY A 155 -6.04 0.89 10.12
N GLN A 156 -6.07 -0.03 9.16
CA GLN A 156 -4.88 -0.52 8.46
C GLN A 156 -5.03 -0.40 6.95
N ILE A 157 -3.97 0.05 6.28
CA ILE A 157 -3.84 0.00 4.83
C ILE A 157 -2.54 -0.72 4.50
N LYS A 158 -2.60 -1.71 3.61
CA LYS A 158 -1.41 -2.47 3.22
C LYS A 158 -1.39 -2.89 1.75
N ASN A 159 -0.19 -3.14 1.23
CA ASN A 159 0.05 -3.75 -0.08
C ASN A 159 -0.63 -2.99 -1.24
N LEU A 160 -0.52 -1.66 -1.22
CA LEU A 160 -1.26 -0.78 -2.14
C LEU A 160 -0.35 0.23 -2.81
N GLY A 161 -0.34 0.22 -4.14
CA GLY A 161 0.31 1.25 -4.95
C GLY A 161 -0.66 2.31 -5.43
N LEU A 162 -0.25 3.57 -5.41
CA LEU A 162 -0.96 4.68 -6.06
C LEU A 162 -0.08 5.26 -7.18
N ILE A 163 -0.65 5.36 -8.38
CA ILE A 163 0.09 5.66 -9.60
C ILE A 163 -0.44 6.94 -10.26
N ASP A 164 0.44 7.90 -10.53
CA ASP A 164 0.11 9.16 -11.18
C ASP A 164 -1.02 9.98 -10.49
N PRO A 165 -1.04 10.14 -9.14
CA PRO A 165 -2.04 10.99 -8.50
C PRO A 165 -1.74 12.48 -8.66
N ASP A 166 -2.78 13.29 -8.87
CA ASP A 166 -2.76 14.76 -8.86
C ASP A 166 -3.66 15.30 -7.74
N VAL A 167 -3.04 15.72 -6.64
CA VAL A 167 -3.74 16.15 -5.42
C VAL A 167 -3.41 17.60 -5.09
N PHE A 168 -4.45 18.43 -5.04
CA PHE A 168 -4.39 19.82 -4.60
C PHE A 168 -5.38 20.07 -3.47
N ALA A 169 -4.89 20.59 -2.34
CA ALA A 169 -5.73 20.99 -1.21
C ALA A 169 -5.24 22.28 -0.53
N GLN A 170 -6.11 23.27 -0.37
CA GLN A 170 -5.79 24.47 0.42
C GLN A 170 -5.95 24.28 1.94
N GLY A 171 -6.50 23.14 2.39
CA GLY A 171 -6.59 22.83 3.81
C GLY A 171 -5.27 22.32 4.40
N GLY A 172 -5.33 21.84 5.64
CA GLY A 172 -4.24 21.10 6.26
C GLY A 172 -4.24 19.63 5.87
N LYS A 173 -3.14 18.92 6.19
CA LYS A 173 -2.97 17.46 6.12
C LYS A 173 -3.33 16.88 4.75
N VAL A 174 -2.38 17.00 3.83
CA VAL A 174 -2.52 16.58 2.44
C VAL A 174 -1.49 15.52 2.12
N GLY A 175 -1.95 14.36 1.64
CA GLY A 175 -1.11 13.35 1.03
C GLY A 175 -1.81 12.69 -0.14
N SER A 176 -1.06 12.00 -1.00
CA SER A 176 -1.69 11.30 -2.12
C SER A 176 -2.58 10.16 -1.63
N LEU A 177 -2.07 9.37 -0.67
CA LEU A 177 -2.78 8.21 -0.16
C LEU A 177 -3.59 8.56 1.11
N LEU A 178 -2.97 9.26 2.08
CA LEU A 178 -3.63 9.64 3.33
C LEU A 178 -3.45 11.14 3.62
N GLY A 179 -4.52 11.80 4.07
CA GLY A 179 -4.38 13.06 4.78
C GLY A 179 -3.75 12.86 6.16
N ASP A 180 -4.32 11.96 6.97
CA ASP A 180 -3.91 11.69 8.35
C ASP A 180 -3.94 10.20 8.69
N LEU A 181 -2.84 9.67 9.23
CA LEU A 181 -2.79 8.34 9.84
C LEU A 181 -2.83 8.50 11.36
N ASN A 182 -4.01 8.32 11.94
CA ASN A 182 -4.27 8.52 13.36
C ASN A 182 -4.22 7.19 14.12
N GLN A 183 -3.05 6.87 14.70
CA GLN A 183 -2.76 5.62 15.44
C GLN A 183 -2.92 4.31 14.65
N GLY A 184 -3.26 4.38 13.36
CA GLY A 184 -3.36 3.24 12.45
C GLY A 184 -2.00 2.73 11.96
N SER A 185 -2.04 1.81 10.99
CA SER A 185 -0.84 1.32 10.31
C SER A 185 -0.92 1.41 8.78
N LEU A 186 0.19 1.81 8.18
CA LEU A 186 0.42 1.81 6.74
C LEU A 186 1.62 0.92 6.43
N THR A 187 1.47 -0.10 5.59
CA THR A 187 2.54 -1.10 5.38
C THR A 187 2.64 -1.53 3.93
N SER A 188 3.83 -1.48 3.34
CA SER A 188 4.04 -1.86 1.94
C SER A 188 3.14 -1.05 0.99
N CYS A 189 3.06 0.26 1.23
CA CYS A 189 2.25 1.17 0.43
C CYS A 189 3.11 2.25 -0.19
N TYR A 190 2.80 2.61 -1.43
CA TYR A 190 3.65 3.51 -2.17
C TYR A 190 2.88 4.43 -3.10
N VAL A 191 3.53 5.51 -3.49
CA VAL A 191 3.06 6.39 -4.54
C VAL A 191 4.15 6.66 -5.57
N GLU A 192 3.79 6.57 -6.84
CA GLU A 192 4.69 6.91 -7.94
C GLU A 192 4.17 8.07 -8.76
N ARG A 193 5.09 8.95 -9.16
CA ARG A 193 4.83 10.09 -10.04
C ARG A 193 3.70 10.99 -9.51
N ALA A 194 3.68 11.19 -8.18
CA ALA A 194 2.72 12.06 -7.54
C ALA A 194 2.94 13.53 -7.92
N SER A 195 1.85 14.28 -8.01
CA SER A 195 1.82 15.74 -8.00
C SER A 195 0.98 16.18 -6.82
N VAL A 196 1.63 16.53 -5.70
CA VAL A 196 0.93 16.94 -4.47
C VAL A 196 1.20 18.41 -4.18
N SER A 197 0.15 19.18 -3.97
CA SER A 197 0.26 20.58 -3.61
C SER A 197 -0.75 21.03 -2.55
N GLY A 198 -0.33 21.89 -1.63
CA GLY A 198 -1.22 22.47 -0.63
C GLY A 198 -0.59 23.56 0.23
N ASP A 199 -1.13 23.80 1.42
CA ASP A 199 -0.63 24.84 2.33
C ASP A 199 0.09 24.25 3.56
N TYR A 200 -0.61 23.47 4.41
CA TYR A 200 -0.06 22.93 5.67
C TYR A 200 -0.02 21.39 5.71
N TYR A 201 1.06 20.82 6.26
CA TYR A 201 1.22 19.38 6.50
C TYR A 201 1.10 18.56 5.21
N ILE A 202 2.06 18.78 4.30
CA ILE A 202 2.02 18.21 2.96
C ILE A 202 3.04 17.08 2.87
N GLY A 203 2.58 15.86 2.62
CA GLY A 203 3.41 14.69 2.34
C GLY A 203 3.15 14.14 0.95
N GLY A 204 4.17 13.57 0.29
CA GLY A 204 3.91 12.87 -0.98
C GLY A 204 2.95 11.69 -0.79
N LEU A 205 3.10 10.94 0.30
CA LEU A 205 2.23 9.80 0.63
C LEU A 205 1.21 10.13 1.72
N VAL A 206 1.67 10.74 2.83
CA VAL A 206 0.85 10.99 4.03
C VAL A 206 1.02 12.42 4.52
N GLY A 207 -0.06 13.18 4.71
CA GLY A 207 0.04 14.55 5.24
C GLY A 207 0.57 14.60 6.68
N SER A 208 -0.03 13.83 7.59
CA SER A 208 0.31 13.76 9.01
C SER A 208 0.18 12.34 9.55
N THR A 209 1.01 11.96 10.53
CA THR A 209 0.94 10.64 11.16
C THR A 209 1.24 10.66 12.66
N SER A 210 0.40 9.97 13.42
CA SER A 210 0.60 9.47 14.80
C SER A 210 0.56 7.94 14.85
N GLY A 211 0.72 7.29 13.69
CA GLY A 211 0.63 5.83 13.53
C GLY A 211 1.97 5.20 13.12
N ARG A 212 1.90 3.98 12.61
CA ARG A 212 3.08 3.21 12.18
C ARG A 212 3.13 3.07 10.66
N MET A 213 4.22 3.52 10.05
CA MET A 213 4.50 3.41 8.62
C MET A 213 5.72 2.51 8.40
N LEU A 214 5.57 1.46 7.57
CA LEU A 214 6.59 0.46 7.29
C LEU A 214 6.67 0.18 5.79
N TYR A 215 7.88 0.15 5.22
CA TYR A 215 8.09 -0.24 3.81
C TYR A 215 7.33 0.64 2.83
N CYS A 216 7.31 1.95 3.09
CA CYS A 216 6.57 2.91 2.29
C CYS A 216 7.49 3.79 1.45
N TYR A 217 7.02 4.23 0.28
CA TYR A 217 7.77 5.19 -0.50
C TYR A 217 6.93 6.16 -1.33
N SER A 218 7.56 7.25 -1.75
CA SER A 218 6.99 8.24 -2.65
C SER A 218 7.99 8.71 -3.72
N THR A 219 7.47 8.96 -4.92
CA THR A 219 8.18 9.66 -6.01
C THR A 219 7.28 10.72 -6.64
N GLY A 220 7.87 11.69 -7.35
CA GLY A 220 7.14 12.80 -7.98
C GLY A 220 7.51 14.16 -7.40
N THR A 221 6.53 15.06 -7.30
CA THR A 221 6.70 16.43 -6.80
C THR A 221 5.76 16.71 -5.64
N VAL A 222 6.29 17.39 -4.62
CA VAL A 222 5.53 17.81 -3.43
C VAL A 222 5.79 19.30 -3.20
N SER A 223 4.73 20.10 -3.17
CA SER A 223 4.82 21.55 -2.96
C SER A 223 3.90 21.99 -1.82
N GLY A 224 4.41 22.81 -0.91
CA GLY A 224 3.59 23.34 0.19
C GLY A 224 4.14 24.65 0.76
N ASN A 225 3.55 25.11 1.87
CA ASN A 225 4.03 26.27 2.58
C ASN A 225 4.70 25.85 3.91
N HIS A 226 4.00 25.04 4.71
CA HIS A 226 4.44 24.58 6.04
C HIS A 226 4.47 23.05 6.14
N TYR A 227 5.46 22.51 6.84
CA TYR A 227 5.61 21.07 7.10
C TYR A 227 5.49 20.23 5.83
N VAL A 228 6.43 20.43 4.91
CA VAL A 228 6.44 19.79 3.60
C VAL A 228 7.48 18.68 3.58
N GLY A 229 7.03 17.43 3.42
CA GLY A 229 7.88 16.25 3.36
C GLY A 229 7.68 15.47 2.07
N GLY A 230 8.75 14.93 1.50
CA GLY A 230 8.62 14.10 0.30
C GLY A 230 7.80 12.83 0.55
N LEU A 231 7.87 12.23 1.74
CA LEU A 231 7.02 11.10 2.15
C LEU A 231 5.89 11.55 3.11
N VAL A 232 6.26 12.24 4.20
CA VAL A 232 5.34 12.62 5.28
C VAL A 232 5.47 14.10 5.65
N GLY A 233 4.38 14.86 5.68
CA GLY A 233 4.46 16.26 6.10
C GLY A 233 4.86 16.42 7.57
N TYR A 234 4.15 15.71 8.45
CA TYR A 234 4.28 15.86 9.91
C TYR A 234 4.25 14.54 10.66
N VAL A 235 5.24 14.33 11.51
CA VAL A 235 5.41 13.11 12.30
C VAL A 235 5.36 13.48 13.77
N THR A 236 4.38 12.96 14.50
CA THR A 236 4.22 13.18 15.95
C THR A 236 4.50 11.88 16.71
N ASP A 237 3.55 11.29 17.42
CA ASP A 237 3.71 10.04 18.17
C ASP A 237 3.71 8.81 17.24
N ALA A 238 4.61 8.80 16.27
CA ALA A 238 4.63 7.88 15.14
C ALA A 238 6.00 7.25 14.89
N THR A 239 5.98 6.08 14.25
CA THR A 239 7.17 5.44 13.72
C THR A 239 7.09 5.37 12.20
N VAL A 240 8.06 5.96 11.52
CA VAL A 240 8.31 5.77 10.09
C VAL A 240 9.61 4.99 9.95
N ASN A 241 9.51 3.74 9.46
CA ASN A 241 10.63 2.83 9.41
C ASN A 241 10.77 2.17 8.03
N SER A 242 12.01 1.93 7.62
CA SER A 242 12.32 1.20 6.38
C SER A 242 11.60 1.80 5.18
N SER A 243 11.62 3.13 5.06
CA SER A 243 10.84 3.89 4.08
C SER A 243 11.68 4.94 3.38
N TYR A 244 11.28 5.41 2.20
CA TYR A 244 12.07 6.40 1.46
C TYR A 244 11.25 7.38 0.63
N SER A 245 11.90 8.45 0.18
CA SER A 245 11.35 9.40 -0.78
C SER A 245 12.37 9.72 -1.86
N LYS A 246 11.95 9.64 -3.12
CA LYS A 246 12.68 10.21 -4.26
C LYS A 246 11.97 11.45 -4.80
N ALA A 247 10.98 11.99 -4.06
CA ALA A 247 10.19 13.12 -4.51
C ALA A 247 10.96 14.44 -4.40
N ASN A 248 10.79 15.32 -5.38
CA ASN A 248 11.31 16.68 -5.34
C ASN A 248 10.37 17.55 -4.50
N VAL A 249 10.91 18.23 -3.50
CA VAL A 249 10.14 18.93 -2.46
C VAL A 249 10.39 20.42 -2.53
N THR A 250 9.32 21.21 -2.60
CA THR A 250 9.38 22.69 -2.54
C THR A 250 8.50 23.21 -1.41
N GLY A 251 9.02 24.12 -0.59
CA GLY A 251 8.21 24.80 0.43
C GLY A 251 8.85 26.02 1.07
N ASN A 252 8.18 26.62 2.06
CA ASN A 252 8.61 27.91 2.63
C ASN A 252 9.18 27.80 4.05
N LEU A 253 8.60 27.00 4.95
CA LEU A 253 9.13 26.80 6.31
C LEU A 253 9.73 25.40 6.47
N GLU A 254 9.14 24.47 7.19
CA GLU A 254 9.80 23.19 7.47
C GLU A 254 9.74 22.27 6.25
N VAL A 255 10.84 22.17 5.49
CA VAL A 255 10.89 21.40 4.24
C VAL A 255 11.96 20.32 4.32
N GLY A 256 11.55 19.05 4.17
CA GLY A 256 12.45 17.91 4.19
C GLY A 256 12.22 16.90 3.08
N GLY A 257 13.29 16.26 2.62
CA GLY A 257 13.20 15.26 1.54
C GLY A 257 12.37 14.02 1.92
N LEU A 258 12.39 13.60 3.18
CA LEU A 258 11.55 12.53 3.73
C LEU A 258 10.38 13.11 4.54
N ALA A 259 10.68 13.98 5.51
CA ALA A 259 9.69 14.52 6.44
C ALA A 259 9.80 16.04 6.62
N GLY A 260 8.68 16.75 6.70
CA GLY A 260 8.70 18.19 6.98
C GLY A 260 9.17 18.47 8.41
N MET A 261 8.46 17.91 9.40
CA MET A 261 8.81 18.03 10.82
C MET A 261 8.58 16.72 11.59
N THR A 262 9.42 16.51 12.59
CA THR A 262 9.18 15.55 13.69
C THR A 262 8.94 16.30 15.00
N THR A 263 7.92 15.88 15.75
CA THR A 263 7.57 16.42 17.07
C THR A 263 7.23 15.31 18.05
N ASN A 264 7.12 15.64 19.33
CA ASN A 264 7.03 14.71 20.46
C ASN A 264 8.21 13.72 20.57
N GLU A 265 8.38 13.15 21.77
CA GLU A 265 9.55 12.29 22.07
C GLU A 265 9.43 10.91 21.40
N GLU A 266 8.21 10.47 21.11
CA GLU A 266 7.91 9.18 20.47
C GLU A 266 8.00 9.23 18.93
N ALA A 267 8.24 10.40 18.31
CA ALA A 267 8.54 10.47 16.87
C ALA A 267 9.84 9.75 16.55
N VAL A 268 9.75 8.70 15.74
CA VAL A 268 10.92 7.95 15.28
C VAL A 268 10.93 7.83 13.77
N LEU A 269 11.92 8.44 13.15
CA LEU A 269 12.33 8.15 11.77
C LEU A 269 13.49 7.17 11.84
N SER A 270 13.39 6.01 11.19
CA SER A 270 14.46 5.02 11.25
C SER A 270 14.65 4.23 9.98
N ASN A 271 15.89 3.82 9.70
CA ASN A 271 16.24 3.02 8.53
C ASN A 271 15.62 3.61 7.24
N SER A 272 15.74 4.91 7.03
CA SER A 272 14.97 5.61 5.98
C SER A 272 15.84 6.61 5.25
N TYR A 273 15.48 6.95 4.01
CA TYR A 273 16.31 7.84 3.22
C TYR A 273 15.54 8.75 2.26
N ALA A 274 16.20 9.82 1.83
CA ALA A 274 15.68 10.73 0.81
C ALA A 274 16.73 11.10 -0.24
N THR A 275 16.34 11.05 -1.52
CA THR A 275 17.26 11.38 -2.64
C THR A 275 16.71 12.44 -3.58
N GLY A 276 15.45 12.84 -3.44
CA GLY A 276 14.88 13.94 -4.23
C GLY A 276 15.43 15.29 -3.79
N SER A 277 15.37 16.30 -4.67
CA SER A 277 15.85 17.64 -4.35
C SER A 277 14.92 18.36 -3.37
N VAL A 278 15.49 19.23 -2.54
CA VAL A 278 14.77 20.04 -1.56
C VAL A 278 15.02 21.51 -1.85
N ASN A 279 13.95 22.28 -2.02
CA ASN A 279 13.99 23.74 -2.13
C ASN A 279 13.09 24.36 -1.06
N GLY A 280 13.68 24.84 0.03
CA GLY A 280 12.98 25.37 1.20
C GLY A 280 13.25 26.85 1.45
N GLY A 281 12.34 27.56 2.11
CA GLY A 281 12.60 28.95 2.53
C GLY A 281 13.45 29.01 3.82
N THR A 282 12.84 28.68 4.96
CA THR A 282 13.49 28.49 6.26
C THR A 282 13.66 26.98 6.52
N TYR A 283 14.48 26.50 7.46
CA TYR A 283 14.50 25.09 7.91
C TYR A 283 14.44 24.03 6.79
N ALA A 284 15.36 24.13 5.83
CA ALA A 284 15.47 23.19 4.73
C ALA A 284 16.49 22.08 5.06
N GLY A 285 16.05 20.82 5.01
CA GLY A 285 16.89 19.67 5.31
C GLY A 285 16.79 18.57 4.26
N GLY A 286 17.90 17.93 3.92
CA GLY A 286 17.88 16.84 2.92
C GLY A 286 17.00 15.65 3.33
N LEU A 287 16.91 15.33 4.63
CA LEU A 287 16.00 14.31 5.15
C LEU A 287 14.80 14.93 5.87
N VAL A 288 15.04 15.81 6.85
CA VAL A 288 13.99 16.38 7.72
C VAL A 288 14.11 17.89 7.71
N GLY A 289 13.02 18.64 7.51
CA GLY A 289 13.08 20.11 7.63
C GLY A 289 13.47 20.55 9.04
N GLN A 290 12.69 20.10 10.02
CA GLN A 290 12.95 20.36 11.44
C GLN A 290 12.74 19.13 12.33
N ILE A 291 13.70 18.90 13.24
CA ILE A 291 13.55 17.97 14.36
C ILE A 291 13.25 18.80 15.62
N GLU A 292 11.97 18.94 15.96
CA GLU A 292 11.57 19.64 17.19
C GLU A 292 11.73 18.75 18.42
N ARG A 293 11.35 17.48 18.32
CA ARG A 293 11.55 16.43 19.31
C ARG A 293 11.65 15.08 18.60
N GLY A 294 11.93 14.03 19.35
CA GLY A 294 12.04 12.68 18.81
C GLY A 294 13.41 12.44 18.17
N ARG A 295 13.51 11.41 17.33
CA ARG A 295 14.81 10.98 16.80
C ARG A 295 14.75 10.49 15.36
N ALA A 296 15.79 10.84 14.61
CA ALA A 296 16.20 10.16 13.40
C ALA A 296 17.33 9.17 13.72
N TYR A 297 17.21 7.92 13.25
CA TYR A 297 18.16 6.86 13.55
C TYR A 297 18.46 6.00 12.32
N LYS A 298 19.74 5.90 11.93
CA LYS A 298 20.16 5.15 10.72
C LYS A 298 19.42 5.62 9.47
N CYS A 299 19.42 6.93 9.24
CA CYS A 299 18.81 7.53 8.08
C CYS A 299 19.85 8.27 7.23
N TYR A 300 19.56 8.47 5.95
CA TYR A 300 20.45 9.29 5.12
C TYR A 300 19.76 10.15 4.06
N SER A 301 20.43 11.22 3.62
CA SER A 301 20.01 12.03 2.49
C SER A 301 21.12 12.18 1.45
N SER A 302 20.74 12.25 0.16
CA SER A 302 21.69 12.48 -0.94
C SER A 302 21.17 13.43 -2.03
N GLY A 303 19.98 14.01 -1.86
CA GLY A 303 19.46 15.02 -2.79
C GLY A 303 20.10 16.39 -2.61
N ASP A 304 20.07 17.20 -3.67
CA ASP A 304 20.42 18.64 -3.62
C ASP A 304 19.52 19.38 -2.63
N VAL A 305 20.09 20.29 -1.83
CA VAL A 305 19.34 21.07 -0.84
C VAL A 305 19.60 22.56 -1.07
N SER A 306 18.54 23.32 -1.27
CA SER A 306 18.59 24.77 -1.41
C SER A 306 17.64 25.44 -0.43
N GLY A 307 18.03 26.63 0.04
CA GLY A 307 17.14 27.47 0.83
C GLY A 307 17.76 28.76 1.34
N ASN A 308 16.97 29.56 2.07
CA ASN A 308 17.36 30.93 2.45
C ASN A 308 17.91 31.02 3.88
N LEU A 309 17.31 30.32 4.84
CA LEU A 309 17.63 30.43 6.27
C LEU A 309 17.59 29.07 6.97
N HIS A 310 18.64 28.74 7.75
CA HIS A 310 18.76 27.44 8.43
C HIS A 310 18.63 26.24 7.48
N VAL A 311 19.66 26.07 6.64
CA VAL A 311 19.74 24.98 5.67
C VAL A 311 20.80 23.98 6.14
N GLY A 312 20.54 22.69 5.97
CA GLY A 312 21.53 21.66 6.22
C GLY A 312 21.35 20.43 5.35
N GLY A 313 22.45 19.75 5.05
CA GLY A 313 22.41 18.56 4.17
C GLY A 313 21.55 17.41 4.70
N PHE A 314 21.35 17.31 6.03
CA PHE A 314 20.45 16.33 6.64
C PHE A 314 19.18 16.95 7.23
N THR A 315 19.34 17.93 8.11
CA THR A 315 18.23 18.67 8.74
C THR A 315 18.45 20.18 8.70
N GLY A 316 17.40 20.97 8.61
CA GLY A 316 17.48 22.44 8.64
C GLY A 316 17.61 23.00 10.05
N TYR A 317 16.98 22.35 11.04
CA TYR A 317 17.08 22.75 12.45
C TYR A 317 16.80 21.58 13.41
N VAL A 318 17.44 21.62 14.58
CA VAL A 318 17.22 20.65 15.68
C VAL A 318 17.02 21.43 16.97
N ARG A 319 15.93 21.17 17.68
CA ARG A 319 15.72 21.70 19.04
C ARG A 319 16.37 20.78 20.07
N VAL A 320 16.58 21.31 21.29
CA VAL A 320 17.37 20.68 22.36
C VAL A 320 16.96 19.22 22.69
N LEU A 321 15.70 18.86 22.46
CA LEU A 321 15.14 17.53 22.78
C LEU A 321 15.04 16.60 21.56
N GLY A 322 15.53 17.03 20.39
CA GLY A 322 15.59 16.24 19.16
C GLY A 322 16.98 15.68 18.92
N GLY A 323 17.08 14.58 18.16
CA GLY A 323 18.36 13.97 17.83
C GLY A 323 18.43 13.32 16.45
N ALA A 324 19.64 13.29 15.89
CA ALA A 324 19.98 12.52 14.69
C ALA A 324 21.20 11.64 15.02
N THR A 325 21.00 10.33 15.09
CA THR A 325 22.01 9.36 15.54
C THR A 325 22.30 8.35 14.44
N HIS A 326 23.58 8.13 14.15
CA HIS A 326 24.05 7.25 13.06
C HIS A 326 23.40 7.62 11.72
N CYS A 327 23.14 8.91 11.53
CA CYS A 327 22.53 9.46 10.34
C CYS A 327 23.58 10.17 9.50
N PHE A 328 23.46 10.04 8.18
CA PHE A 328 24.45 10.54 7.24
C PHE A 328 23.82 11.43 6.18
N TRP A 329 24.63 12.26 5.53
CA TRP A 329 24.21 12.98 4.34
C TRP A 329 25.40 13.16 3.41
N ASP A 330 25.14 13.14 2.11
CA ASP A 330 26.17 13.35 1.10
C ASP A 330 26.50 14.84 0.95
N ASN A 331 27.72 15.22 1.34
CA ASN A 331 28.15 16.62 1.35
C ASN A 331 28.60 17.18 0.01
N GLN A 332 28.62 16.35 -1.02
CA GLN A 332 28.93 16.77 -2.38
C GLN A 332 27.64 16.99 -3.16
N THR A 333 26.68 16.07 -3.03
CA THR A 333 25.41 16.18 -3.75
C THR A 333 24.44 17.15 -3.10
N SER A 334 24.47 17.31 -1.77
CA SER A 334 23.57 18.26 -1.11
C SER A 334 24.00 19.72 -1.29
N GLY A 335 25.25 19.99 -1.70
CA GLY A 335 25.81 21.34 -1.81
C GLY A 335 26.20 22.03 -0.49
N TRP A 336 26.17 21.33 0.65
CA TRP A 336 26.47 21.89 1.97
C TRP A 336 27.68 21.22 2.62
N SER A 337 28.34 21.91 3.56
CA SER A 337 29.44 21.34 4.37
C SER A 337 29.04 21.09 5.82
N THR A 338 27.87 21.57 6.24
CA THR A 338 27.36 21.44 7.61
C THR A 338 25.87 21.08 7.62
N SER A 339 25.44 20.51 8.74
CA SER A 339 24.03 20.36 9.09
C SER A 339 23.89 20.34 10.62
N PRO A 340 22.83 20.92 11.19
CA PRO A 340 22.52 20.80 12.62
C PRO A 340 22.42 19.38 13.18
N GLY A 341 22.23 18.36 12.33
CA GLY A 341 22.17 16.96 12.72
C GLY A 341 22.75 16.04 11.65
N GLY A 342 23.08 14.81 12.04
CA GLY A 342 23.74 13.85 11.15
C GLY A 342 25.22 14.18 10.89
N THR A 343 25.91 13.27 10.20
CA THR A 343 27.32 13.40 9.85
C THR A 343 27.48 13.50 8.34
N GLY A 344 28.13 14.56 7.86
CA GLY A 344 28.41 14.74 6.43
C GLY A 344 29.47 13.77 5.97
N LYS A 345 29.24 13.16 4.81
CA LYS A 345 30.11 12.18 4.16
C LYS A 345 30.26 12.51 2.69
N THR A 346 31.42 12.25 2.12
CA THR A 346 31.60 12.34 0.67
C THR A 346 30.77 11.26 -0.03
N THR A 347 30.51 11.41 -1.33
CA THR A 347 29.82 10.39 -2.13
C THR A 347 30.54 9.05 -2.05
N VAL A 348 31.88 9.04 -2.11
CA VAL A 348 32.67 7.81 -1.96
C VAL A 348 32.45 7.16 -0.60
N GLU A 349 32.49 7.93 0.49
CA GLU A 349 32.20 7.38 1.82
C GLU A 349 30.75 6.90 1.94
N MET A 350 29.79 7.60 1.34
CA MET A 350 28.38 7.21 1.30
C MET A 350 28.11 5.94 0.47
N GLN A 351 29.05 5.56 -0.40
CA GLN A 351 29.01 4.32 -1.17
C GLN A 351 29.87 3.21 -0.55
N THR A 352 30.59 3.52 0.53
CA THR A 352 31.46 2.55 1.22
C THR A 352 30.70 1.89 2.36
N ILE A 353 30.58 0.55 2.35
CA ILE A 353 29.81 -0.22 3.33
C ILE A 353 30.30 0.00 4.77
N SER A 354 31.62 0.13 4.98
CA SER A 354 32.20 0.31 6.31
C SER A 354 31.75 1.59 7.00
N THR A 355 31.43 2.65 6.23
CA THR A 355 30.86 3.90 6.75
C THR A 355 29.62 3.65 7.61
N PHE A 356 28.82 2.65 7.23
CA PHE A 356 27.56 2.33 7.87
C PHE A 356 27.68 1.19 8.88
N THR A 357 28.43 0.13 8.56
CA THR A 357 28.62 -1.02 9.48
C THR A 357 29.40 -0.64 10.74
N ASP A 358 30.34 0.30 10.64
CA ASP A 358 31.15 0.75 11.80
C ASP A 358 30.30 1.46 12.86
N VAL A 359 29.14 2.00 12.48
CA VAL A 359 28.13 2.58 13.39
C VAL A 359 26.92 1.67 13.58
N GLY A 360 27.04 0.40 13.19
CA GLY A 360 26.08 -0.66 13.46
C GLY A 360 24.83 -0.66 12.59
N TRP A 361 24.87 -0.12 11.36
CA TRP A 361 23.82 -0.39 10.36
C TRP A 361 23.75 -1.88 10.03
N ASP A 362 22.54 -2.34 9.72
CA ASP A 362 22.23 -3.76 9.61
C ASP A 362 22.13 -4.16 8.13
N PHE A 363 23.23 -4.70 7.60
CA PHE A 363 23.32 -5.17 6.22
C PHE A 363 23.01 -6.66 6.14
N GLY A 364 22.15 -7.04 5.20
CA GLY A 364 21.66 -8.42 5.04
C GLY A 364 20.25 -8.63 5.61
N ASP A 365 19.83 -7.81 6.58
CA ASP A 365 18.46 -7.85 7.14
C ASP A 365 17.63 -6.62 6.76
N ILE A 366 18.23 -5.41 6.75
CA ILE A 366 17.51 -4.15 6.49
C ILE A 366 18.06 -3.43 5.26
N TRP A 367 19.38 -3.33 5.17
CA TRP A 367 20.08 -2.61 4.12
C TRP A 367 20.87 -3.56 3.22
N THR A 368 21.09 -3.14 1.99
CA THR A 368 22.08 -3.74 1.08
C THR A 368 22.81 -2.65 0.32
N ILE A 369 24.03 -2.94 -0.15
CA ILE A 369 24.87 -2.03 -0.90
C ILE A 369 25.86 -2.85 -1.76
N CYS A 370 26.16 -2.37 -2.96
CA CYS A 370 27.30 -2.82 -3.74
C CYS A 370 28.46 -1.88 -3.38
N ASP A 371 29.39 -2.38 -2.56
CA ASP A 371 30.45 -1.59 -1.94
C ASP A 371 31.26 -0.81 -2.99
N GLY A 372 31.34 0.51 -2.80
CA GLY A 372 32.01 1.46 -3.69
C GLY A 372 31.24 1.81 -4.97
N MET A 373 30.02 1.31 -5.18
CA MET A 373 29.26 1.48 -6.43
C MET A 373 27.97 2.28 -6.26
N ASN A 374 27.17 1.99 -5.23
CA ASN A 374 25.89 2.63 -5.01
C ASN A 374 25.68 3.05 -3.54
N TYR A 375 24.65 3.86 -3.30
CA TYR A 375 24.21 4.18 -1.94
C TYR A 375 23.50 2.97 -1.32
N PRO A 376 23.46 2.84 0.02
CA PRO A 376 22.66 1.81 0.68
C PRO A 376 21.20 1.92 0.26
N VAL A 377 20.59 0.80 -0.12
CA VAL A 377 19.15 0.71 -0.36
C VAL A 377 18.52 -0.30 0.58
N LEU A 378 17.21 -0.20 0.76
CA LEU A 378 16.51 -1.10 1.67
C LEU A 378 16.33 -2.46 1.00
N LEU A 379 16.61 -3.54 1.72
CA LEU A 379 16.62 -4.89 1.19
C LEU A 379 15.29 -5.29 0.56
N TRP A 380 14.16 -4.84 1.12
CA TRP A 380 12.83 -5.12 0.58
C TRP A 380 12.58 -4.50 -0.81
N GLN A 381 13.41 -3.54 -1.26
CA GLN A 381 13.32 -2.97 -2.60
C GLN A 381 13.90 -3.89 -3.67
N ILE A 382 14.73 -4.85 -3.27
CA ILE A 382 15.52 -5.66 -4.18
C ILE A 382 14.66 -6.80 -4.72
N PRO A 383 14.51 -6.91 -6.05
CA PRO A 383 13.89 -8.08 -6.64
C PRO A 383 14.62 -9.34 -6.19
N VAL A 384 13.90 -10.42 -5.93
CA VAL A 384 14.51 -11.71 -5.52
C VAL A 384 15.50 -12.30 -6.54
N THR A 385 15.54 -11.73 -7.75
CA THR A 385 16.40 -12.15 -8.86
C THR A 385 17.53 -11.17 -9.16
N ASP A 386 17.70 -10.14 -8.33
CA ASP A 386 18.86 -9.26 -8.32
C ASP A 386 19.83 -9.82 -7.27
N PHE A 387 20.84 -10.56 -7.74
CA PHE A 387 21.66 -11.45 -6.92
C PHE A 387 22.97 -10.83 -6.47
N ARG A 388 23.50 -9.84 -7.20
CA ARG A 388 24.91 -9.45 -7.09
C ARG A 388 25.09 -8.07 -6.48
N CYS A 389 24.41 -7.07 -7.02
CA CYS A 389 24.53 -5.68 -6.62
C CYS A 389 23.15 -5.06 -6.75
N PRO A 390 22.70 -4.19 -5.83
CA PRO A 390 21.37 -3.62 -5.92
C PRO A 390 21.32 -2.50 -6.97
N ASP A 391 21.50 -2.86 -8.23
CA ASP A 391 21.46 -2.02 -9.43
C ASP A 391 20.39 -2.48 -10.44
N GLY A 392 19.57 -3.46 -10.05
CA GLY A 392 18.44 -3.96 -10.82
C GLY A 392 18.80 -5.21 -11.62
N VAL A 393 17.76 -5.95 -12.04
CA VAL A 393 17.93 -7.27 -12.66
C VAL A 393 18.49 -7.14 -14.07
N ASP A 394 19.77 -7.46 -14.24
CA ASP A 394 20.50 -7.25 -15.48
C ASP A 394 21.30 -8.47 -15.97
N PHE A 395 22.19 -8.26 -16.95
CA PHE A 395 22.99 -9.34 -17.52
C PHE A 395 23.99 -9.97 -16.54
N ILE A 396 24.43 -9.25 -15.52
CA ILE A 396 25.29 -9.77 -14.46
C ILE A 396 24.50 -10.77 -13.62
N ASP A 397 23.26 -10.48 -13.28
CA ASP A 397 22.37 -11.40 -12.57
C ASP A 397 22.04 -12.63 -13.41
N PHE A 398 21.75 -12.43 -14.71
CA PHE A 398 21.54 -13.55 -15.61
C PHE A 398 22.79 -14.43 -15.73
N ALA A 399 23.99 -13.85 -15.79
CA ALA A 399 25.23 -14.62 -15.83
C ALA A 399 25.45 -15.42 -14.52
N PHE A 400 25.11 -14.85 -13.37
CA PHE A 400 25.13 -15.54 -12.08
C PHE A 400 24.10 -16.67 -12.01
N PHE A 401 22.87 -16.43 -12.48
CA PHE A 401 21.85 -17.47 -12.62
C PHE A 401 22.32 -18.60 -13.54
N ALA A 402 22.87 -18.27 -14.70
CA ALA A 402 23.33 -19.22 -15.70
C ALA A 402 24.49 -20.10 -15.22
N SER A 403 25.33 -19.63 -14.29
CA SER A 403 26.40 -20.45 -13.69
C SER A 403 25.86 -21.54 -12.76
N HIS A 404 24.60 -21.45 -12.34
CA HIS A 404 23.89 -22.42 -11.50
C HIS A 404 22.86 -23.24 -12.29
N TRP A 405 22.75 -23.03 -13.61
CA TRP A 405 21.77 -23.68 -14.47
C TRP A 405 21.86 -25.22 -14.39
N LEU A 406 20.72 -25.89 -14.19
CA LEU A 406 20.58 -27.34 -14.09
C LEU A 406 21.29 -27.99 -12.88
N LEU A 407 21.64 -27.21 -11.85
CA LEU A 407 21.97 -27.79 -10.55
C LEU A 407 20.70 -28.42 -9.95
N ASN A 408 20.82 -29.63 -9.38
CA ASN A 408 19.66 -30.42 -8.90
C ASN A 408 19.78 -30.84 -7.42
N ASN A 409 20.66 -30.20 -6.66
CA ASN A 409 20.88 -30.46 -5.24
C ASN A 409 20.74 -29.16 -4.43
N CYS A 410 19.80 -28.30 -4.82
CA CYS A 410 19.54 -27.04 -4.15
C CYS A 410 18.70 -27.30 -2.90
N ASN A 411 19.14 -26.81 -1.74
CA ASN A 411 18.42 -26.98 -0.48
C ASN A 411 18.92 -25.95 0.54
N ALA A 412 18.30 -25.90 1.72
CA ALA A 412 18.67 -24.94 2.76
C ALA A 412 20.17 -24.94 3.13
N SER A 413 20.90 -26.06 2.99
CA SER A 413 22.33 -26.14 3.35
C SER A 413 23.27 -25.42 2.37
N ASN A 414 22.84 -25.21 1.13
CA ASN A 414 23.54 -24.39 0.13
C ASN A 414 22.73 -23.15 -0.27
N TYR A 415 21.82 -22.73 0.61
CA TYR A 415 20.94 -21.59 0.40
C TYR A 415 20.19 -21.67 -0.93
N TYR A 416 19.67 -22.85 -1.27
CA TYR A 416 18.96 -23.10 -2.54
C TYR A 416 19.81 -22.70 -3.75
N CYS A 417 21.03 -23.25 -3.82
CA CYS A 417 22.02 -22.91 -4.85
C CYS A 417 22.32 -21.40 -4.91
N GLU A 418 22.75 -20.84 -3.78
CA GLU A 418 23.06 -19.42 -3.64
C GLU A 418 21.88 -18.49 -4.01
N GLY A 419 20.64 -18.96 -3.80
CA GLY A 419 19.40 -18.23 -4.08
C GLY A 419 18.87 -18.37 -5.50
N THR A 420 19.53 -19.14 -6.37
CA THR A 420 19.12 -19.30 -7.78
C THR A 420 17.99 -20.31 -8.00
N ASP A 421 17.73 -21.20 -7.04
CA ASP A 421 16.51 -22.03 -6.97
C ASP A 421 15.41 -21.21 -6.27
N LEU A 422 14.78 -20.35 -7.08
CA LEU A 422 13.82 -19.30 -6.70
C LEU A 422 12.46 -19.88 -6.31
N ASP A 423 12.08 -21.02 -6.90
CA ASP A 423 10.86 -21.75 -6.55
C ASP A 423 11.06 -22.79 -5.44
N GLN A 424 12.30 -22.96 -4.97
CA GLN A 424 12.71 -23.93 -3.95
C GLN A 424 12.32 -25.37 -4.30
N SER A 425 12.26 -25.71 -5.60
CA SER A 425 11.97 -27.05 -6.09
C SER A 425 13.12 -28.04 -5.83
N GLY A 426 14.30 -27.54 -5.48
CA GLY A 426 15.52 -28.29 -5.29
C GLY A 426 16.42 -28.33 -6.53
N SER A 427 16.02 -27.64 -7.60
CA SER A 427 16.78 -27.54 -8.84
C SER A 427 16.63 -26.19 -9.52
N VAL A 428 17.70 -25.70 -10.14
CA VAL A 428 17.65 -24.48 -10.96
C VAL A 428 17.24 -24.84 -12.38
N GLY A 429 16.05 -24.40 -12.80
CA GLY A 429 15.48 -24.77 -14.08
C GLY A 429 14.55 -23.71 -14.68
N PHE A 430 13.65 -24.16 -15.54
CA PHE A 430 12.79 -23.27 -16.33
C PHE A 430 11.81 -22.44 -15.49
N THR A 431 11.38 -22.95 -14.33
CA THR A 431 10.52 -22.18 -13.42
C THR A 431 11.29 -21.00 -12.83
N ASP A 432 12.53 -21.19 -12.41
CA ASP A 432 13.38 -20.12 -11.89
C ASP A 432 13.73 -19.11 -12.98
N LEU A 433 14.06 -19.58 -14.19
CA LEU A 433 14.29 -18.72 -15.34
C LEU A 433 13.06 -17.86 -15.66
N LYS A 434 11.85 -18.41 -15.49
CA LYS A 434 10.62 -17.64 -15.66
C LYS A 434 10.53 -16.53 -14.61
N ILE A 435 10.81 -16.81 -13.33
CA ILE A 435 10.78 -15.79 -12.27
C ILE A 435 11.81 -14.68 -12.55
N LEU A 436 13.02 -15.05 -13.00
CA LEU A 436 14.03 -14.09 -13.45
C LEU A 436 13.54 -13.24 -14.62
N ALA A 437 12.98 -13.87 -15.66
CA ALA A 437 12.45 -13.17 -16.83
C ALA A 437 11.30 -12.22 -16.47
N ASP A 438 10.42 -12.62 -15.54
CA ASP A 438 9.30 -11.80 -15.07
C ASP A 438 9.79 -10.56 -14.28
N ASN A 439 11.05 -10.55 -13.80
CA ASN A 439 11.70 -9.41 -13.15
C ASN A 439 12.79 -8.74 -14.02
N TRP A 440 12.95 -9.13 -15.27
CA TRP A 440 14.01 -8.61 -16.14
C TRP A 440 13.91 -7.08 -16.29
N LEU A 441 15.06 -6.39 -16.12
CA LEU A 441 15.18 -4.93 -16.11
C LEU A 441 14.45 -4.21 -14.96
N ARG A 442 13.86 -4.95 -14.00
CA ARG A 442 13.24 -4.34 -12.83
C ARG A 442 14.32 -3.72 -11.96
N GLY A 443 14.10 -2.48 -11.53
CA GLY A 443 15.03 -1.73 -10.68
C GLY A 443 16.08 -0.93 -11.46
N ILE A 444 16.21 -1.14 -12.77
CA ILE A 444 17.08 -0.34 -13.64
C ILE A 444 16.40 1.01 -13.89
N GLN A 445 17.02 2.11 -13.41
CA GLN A 445 16.53 3.48 -13.57
C GLN A 445 17.34 4.28 -14.59
#